data_AF-A0A011URS4-F1
#
_entry.id   AF-A0A011URS4-F1
#
_cell.length_a   1.000
_cell.length_b   1.000
_cell.length_c   1.000
_cell.angle_alpha   90.00
_cell.angle_beta   90.00
_cell.angle_gamma   90.00
#
_symmetry.space_group_name_H-M   'P 1'
#
loop_
_entity.id
_entity.type
_entity.pdbx_description
1 polymer ?
#
loop_
_entity_poly.entity_id
_entity_poly.type
_entity_poly.pdbx_seq_one_letter_code
_entity_poly.pdbx_strand_id
1 'polypeptide(L)' 'MGRRRNNAELVDELIDRRWDTTMSDEEYTEKYDSLSSSDMSKVSAAIYNMEDELMEDDDED' A
#
# COMPACT_ATOMS: atom_id res chain seq x y z
N MET A 1 18.61 -19.88 -3.26
CA MET A 1 17.93 -18.58 -3.38
C MET A 1 16.52 -18.75 -2.85
N GLY A 2 16.22 -18.10 -1.72
CA GLY A 2 14.97 -18.29 -0.98
C GLY A 2 13.76 -17.87 -1.80
N ARG A 3 12.74 -18.71 -1.81
CA ARG A 3 11.41 -18.43 -2.37
C ARG A 3 10.91 -17.10 -1.77
N ARG A 4 10.81 -16.05 -2.59
CA ARG A 4 10.00 -14.86 -2.27
C ARG A 4 8.57 -15.36 -2.10
N ARG A 5 8.13 -15.56 -0.84
CA ARG A 5 6.76 -15.90 -0.52
C ARG A 5 5.89 -14.70 -0.91
N ASN A 6 4.75 -14.96 -1.53
CA ASN A 6 3.72 -13.93 -1.72
C ASN A 6 3.36 -13.42 -0.33
N ASN A 7 3.74 -12.19 0.00
CA ASN A 7 3.42 -11.56 1.27
C ASN A 7 2.12 -10.76 1.10
N ALA A 8 1.01 -11.46 0.92
CA ALA A 8 -0.30 -10.82 0.89
C ALA A 8 -0.56 -10.02 2.18
N GLU A 9 -0.14 -10.55 3.33
CA GLU A 9 -0.23 -9.84 4.61
C GLU A 9 0.56 -8.52 4.64
N LEU A 10 1.73 -8.47 3.99
CA LEU A 10 2.54 -7.24 3.95
C LEU A 10 1.95 -6.21 2.99
N VAL A 11 1.31 -6.67 1.91
CA VAL A 11 0.57 -5.80 0.98
C VAL A 11 -0.59 -5.15 1.70
N ASP A 12 -1.41 -5.94 2.42
CA ASP A 12 -2.53 -5.41 3.19
C ASP A 12 -2.05 -4.46 4.31
N GLU A 13 -0.97 -4.82 5.02
CA GLU A 13 -0.36 -3.96 6.04
C GLU A 13 0.09 -2.61 5.47
N LEU A 14 0.70 -2.59 4.28
CA LEU A 14 1.14 -1.33 3.65
C LEU A 14 -0.04 -0.49 3.15
N ILE A 15 -1.11 -1.10 2.65
CA ILE A 15 -2.31 -0.38 2.22
C ILE A 15 -2.99 0.27 3.42
N ASP A 16 -3.18 -0.48 4.50
CA ASP A 16 -3.80 0.00 5.73
C ASP A 16 -2.94 1.08 6.41
N ARG A 17 -1.62 0.84 6.47
CA ARG A 17 -0.68 1.78 7.11
C ARG A 17 -0.31 2.99 6.28
N ARG A 18 -0.62 3.05 4.99
CA ARG A 18 -0.43 4.27 4.19
C ARG A 18 -1.18 5.47 4.79
N TRP A 19 -2.34 5.19 5.38
CA TRP A 19 -3.21 6.19 6.00
C TRP A 19 -2.99 6.29 7.52
N ASP A 20 -2.27 5.33 8.09
CA ASP A 20 -1.95 5.29 9.51
C ASP A 20 -0.65 6.04 9.79
N THR A 21 -0.73 7.07 10.64
CA THR A 21 0.41 7.94 10.95
C THR A 21 1.41 7.33 11.95
N THR A 22 1.19 6.09 12.41
CA THR A 22 2.10 5.43 13.37
C THR A 22 3.31 4.80 12.70
N MET A 23 3.26 4.58 11.39
CA MET A 23 4.38 4.05 10.61
C MET A 23 5.18 5.17 9.96
N SER A 24 6.49 5.21 10.22
CA SER A 24 7.39 6.19 9.59
C SER A 24 7.57 5.91 8.10
N ASP A 25 7.73 6.96 7.28
CA ASP A 25 8.04 6.86 5.85
C ASP A 25 9.25 5.96 5.54
N GLU A 26 10.27 5.97 6.39
CA GLU A 26 11.45 5.11 6.27
C GLU A 26 11.11 3.63 6.43
N GLU A 27 10.30 3.27 7.43
CA GLU A 27 9.84 1.89 7.63
C GLU A 27 8.93 1.45 6.48
N TYR A 28 8.07 2.36 6.02
CA TYR A 28 7.16 2.10 4.90
C TYR A 28 7.94 1.79 3.63
N THR A 29 8.94 2.62 3.33
CA THR A 29 9.79 2.45 2.15
C THR A 29 10.57 1.15 2.21
N GLU A 30 11.15 0.80 3.35
CA GLU A 30 11.90 -0.46 3.51
C GLU A 30 11.01 -1.70 3.30
N LYS A 31 9.80 -1.69 3.89
CA LYS A 31 8.83 -2.79 3.71
C LYS A 31 8.31 -2.86 2.28
N TYR A 32 8.04 -1.72 1.65
CA TYR A 32 7.60 -1.64 0.27
C TYR A 32 8.68 -2.12 -0.72
N ASP A 33 9.95 -1.78 -0.51
CA ASP A 33 11.07 -2.23 -1.36
C ASP A 33 11.35 -3.74 -1.20
N SER A 34 10.96 -4.31 -0.05
CA SER A 34 11.05 -5.76 0.18
C SER A 34 10.05 -6.57 -0.65
N LEU A 35 8.98 -5.93 -1.16
CA LEU A 35 7.95 -6.58 -1.96
C LEU A 35 8.45 -6.97 -3.36
N SER A 36 7.71 -7.90 -3.98
CA SER A 36 7.89 -8.16 -5.41
C SER A 36 7.27 -7.03 -6.23
N SER A 37 7.78 -6.78 -7.44
CA SER A 37 7.21 -5.76 -8.33
C SER A 37 5.70 -5.95 -8.59
N SER A 38 5.24 -7.20 -8.58
CA SER A 38 3.81 -7.52 -8.73
C SER A 38 3.00 -7.14 -7.50
N ASP A 39 3.58 -7.21 -6.29
CA ASP A 39 2.90 -6.88 -5.05
C ASP A 39 2.97 -5.37 -4.77
N MET A 40 4.08 -4.72 -5.11
CA MET A 40 4.21 -3.26 -5.13
C MET A 40 3.10 -2.62 -5.99
N SER A 41 2.86 -3.19 -7.19
CA SER A 41 1.80 -2.73 -8.07
C SER A 41 0.39 -2.87 -7.47
N LYS A 42 0.15 -3.86 -6.59
CA LYS A 42 -1.13 -4.01 -5.90
C LYS A 42 -1.30 -2.95 -4.83
N VAL A 43 -0.26 -2.70 -4.04
CA VAL A 43 -0.24 -1.64 -3.03
C VAL A 43 -0.51 -0.28 -3.67
N SER A 44 0.20 0.06 -4.75
CA SER A 44 -0.01 1.33 -5.45
C SER A 44 -1.41 1.47 -6.03
N ALA A 45 -1.96 0.40 -6.61
CA ALA A 45 -3.31 0.41 -7.17
C ALA A 45 -4.39 0.56 -6.09
N ALA A 46 -4.22 -0.11 -4.95
CA ALA A 46 -5.15 0.00 -3.83
C ALA A 46 -5.15 1.38 -3.18
N ILE A 47 -3.96 1.98 -3.00
CA ILE A 47 -3.84 3.36 -2.50
C ILE A 47 -4.51 4.33 -3.46
N TYR A 48 -4.25 4.19 -4.77
CA TYR A 48 -4.86 5.05 -5.79
C TYR A 48 -6.39 4.92 -5.81
N ASN A 49 -6.93 3.69 -5.71
CA ASN A 49 -8.37 3.48 -5.64
C ASN A 49 -9.00 4.08 -4.38
N MET A 50 -8.34 3.97 -3.22
CA MET A 50 -8.83 4.60 -1.99
C MET A 50 -8.71 6.13 -2.02
N GLU A 51 -7.68 6.69 -2.66
CA GLU A 51 -7.57 8.14 -2.92
C GLU A 51 -8.68 8.64 -3.85
N ASP A 52 -9.01 7.87 -4.87
CA ASP A 52 -10.09 8.15 -5.83
C ASP A 52 -11.46 8.12 -5.15
N GLU A 53 -11.74 7.08 -4.34
CA GLU A 53 -12.97 6.98 -3.53
C GLU A 53 -13.11 8.12 -2.51
N LEU A 54 -11.99 8.66 -1.97
CA LEU A 54 -11.99 9.82 -1.07
C LEU A 54 -12.21 11.16 -1.80
N MET A 55 -11.85 11.25 -3.09
CA MET A 55 -12.06 12.45 -3.90
C MET A 55 -13.44 12.48 -4.57
N GLU A 56 -14.04 11.33 -4.91
CA GLU A 56 -15.38 11.26 -5.51
C GLU A 56 -16.51 11.66 -4.55
N ASP A 57 -16.28 11.66 -3.23
CA ASP A 57 -17.28 12.03 -2.21
C ASP A 57 -17.41 13.58 -2.01
N ASP A 58 -16.57 14.40 -2.64
CA ASP A 58 -16.58 15.88 -2.52
C ASP A 58 -17.30 16.58 -3.71
N ASP A 59 -17.90 15.82 -4.64
CA ASP A 59 -18.59 16.32 -5.85
C ASP A 59 -20.14 16.20 -5.76
N GLU A 60 -20.74 16.38 -4.56
CA GLU A 60 -22.19 16.61 -4.38
C GLU A 60 -22.47 17.95 -3.67
N ASP A 61 -22.37 19.08 -4.39
CA ASP A 61 -23.02 20.37 -4.06
C ASP A 61 -23.56 21.10 -5.32
#